data_AF-F9G3R1-F1
#
_entry.id   AF-F9G3R1-F1
#
_cell.length_a   1.000
_cell.length_b   1.000
_cell.length_c   1.000
_cell.angle_alpha   90.00
_cell.angle_beta   90.00
_cell.angle_gamma   90.00
#
_symmetry.space_group_name_H-M   'P 1'
#
loop_
_entity.id
_entity.type
_entity.pdbx_description
1 polymer ?
#
loop_
_entity_poly.entity_id
_entity_poly.type
_entity_poly.pdbx_seq_one_letter_code
_entity_poly.pdbx_strand_id
1 'polypeptide(L)'
;MHSSVNLRAAQAVVSSRLRLQSGRSRDAARPLSLRQAEDRFRGSKRASIARIVKKLEAANTLSIEDLPDQRGGRPRLLTEEEEEAIVAFVIWMQRSGLPASKYEVEDAANTLRRRRDPEARPVSRMWYRRFCDDHPELDKSILKAKEAARVEYEEAGVEETKKWFQRLTEVITNYEIGTSECWNADQAGVRVGMLRERVECLIVRTQKKSSTEVFSPADRESCTVIGTGNAAGDTTPPWLIFKSFPTLEWAQIEGDSQMRFAQSDTAFSNAEITL
;
A
#
# COMPACT_ATOMS: atom_id res chain seq x y z
N MET A 1 9.43 -25.72 14.19
CA MET A 1 10.75 -26.11 14.73
C MET A 1 10.56 -27.13 15.85
N HIS A 2 11.09 -28.36 15.72
CA HIS A 2 11.01 -29.35 16.80
C HIS A 2 11.96 -28.95 17.94
N SER A 3 11.54 -29.05 19.21
CA SER A 3 12.45 -28.79 20.35
C SER A 3 13.67 -29.72 20.27
N SER A 4 14.87 -29.15 20.40
CA SER A 4 16.16 -29.83 20.28
C SER A 4 16.28 -31.05 21.21
N VAL A 5 15.60 -31.01 22.36
CA VAL A 5 15.57 -32.08 23.35
C VAL A 5 14.72 -33.27 22.87
N ASN A 6 13.56 -33.02 22.24
CA ASN A 6 12.72 -34.07 21.65
C ASN A 6 13.43 -34.80 20.51
N LEU A 7 14.22 -34.05 19.76
CA LEU A 7 14.99 -34.53 18.61
C LEU A 7 16.11 -35.49 19.05
N ARG A 8 16.92 -35.09 20.04
CA ARG A 8 17.96 -35.95 20.62
C ARG A 8 17.38 -37.22 21.25
N ALA A 9 16.24 -37.10 21.93
CA ALA A 9 15.53 -38.23 22.49
C ALA A 9 15.05 -39.22 21.42
N ALA A 10 14.50 -38.72 20.31
CA ALA A 10 14.07 -39.56 19.19
C ALA A 10 15.23 -40.24 18.47
N GLN A 11 16.34 -39.54 18.23
CA GLN A 11 17.56 -40.12 17.66
C GLN A 11 18.09 -41.26 18.54
N ALA A 12 18.15 -41.08 19.86
CA ALA A 12 18.60 -42.11 20.78
C ALA A 12 17.74 -43.39 20.72
N VAL A 13 16.43 -43.25 20.52
CA VAL A 13 15.49 -44.37 20.33
C VAL A 13 15.77 -45.10 19.01
N VAL A 14 15.86 -44.37 17.89
CA VAL A 14 16.10 -44.97 16.56
C VAL A 14 17.48 -45.62 16.51
N SER A 15 18.54 -44.97 17.01
CA SER A 15 19.89 -45.55 17.09
C SER A 15 19.94 -46.78 18.00
N SER A 16 19.10 -46.88 19.03
CA SER A 16 19.01 -48.09 19.86
C SER A 16 18.36 -49.26 19.10
N ARG A 17 17.35 -48.98 18.27
CA ARG A 17 16.68 -49.98 17.42
C ARG A 17 17.59 -50.48 16.30
N LEU A 18 18.30 -49.57 15.63
CA LEU A 18 19.27 -49.91 14.57
C LEU A 18 20.47 -50.72 15.10
N ARG A 19 20.93 -50.44 16.33
CA ARG A 19 22.01 -51.22 16.98
C ARG A 19 21.59 -52.67 17.28
N LEU A 20 20.33 -52.88 17.64
CA LEU A 20 19.79 -54.22 17.84
C LEU A 20 19.67 -54.97 16.51
N GLN A 21 19.18 -54.33 15.46
CA GLN A 21 19.05 -54.92 14.12
C GLN A 21 20.39 -55.27 13.48
N SER A 22 21.44 -54.49 13.73
CA SER A 22 22.78 -54.72 13.18
C SER A 22 23.61 -55.77 13.93
N GLY A 23 23.06 -56.42 14.96
CA GLY A 23 23.75 -57.48 15.72
C GLY A 23 24.97 -57.00 16.53
N ARG A 24 25.17 -55.68 16.68
CA ARG A 24 26.35 -55.07 17.30
C ARG A 24 26.28 -54.98 18.83
N SER A 25 25.32 -55.66 19.47
CA SER A 25 25.16 -55.68 20.93
C SER A 25 25.50 -57.06 21.48
N ARG A 26 26.56 -57.16 22.30
CA ARG A 26 26.97 -58.41 22.97
C ARG A 26 26.01 -58.83 24.10
N ASP A 27 25.23 -57.89 24.62
CA ASP A 27 24.11 -58.15 25.54
C ASP A 27 22.80 -57.75 24.86
N ALA A 28 21.82 -58.66 24.80
CA ALA A 28 20.50 -58.43 24.19
C ALA A 28 19.62 -57.51 25.05
N ALA A 29 20.09 -56.29 25.34
CA ALA A 29 19.28 -55.28 26.00
C ALA A 29 18.15 -54.81 25.08
N ARG A 30 16.92 -54.79 25.61
CA ARG A 30 15.73 -54.30 24.88
C ARG A 30 15.98 -52.87 24.36
N PRO A 31 15.47 -52.51 23.17
CA PRO A 31 15.68 -51.19 22.61
C PRO A 31 15.05 -50.12 23.50
N LEU A 32 15.66 -48.93 23.54
CA LEU A 32 15.21 -47.82 24.35
C LEU A 32 13.73 -47.51 24.08
N SER A 33 12.89 -47.64 25.11
CA SER A 33 11.47 -47.33 24.99
C SER A 33 11.21 -45.82 24.99
N LEU A 34 10.06 -45.39 24.47
CA LEU A 34 9.67 -43.97 24.46
C LEU A 34 9.55 -43.39 25.86
N ARG A 35 9.17 -44.20 26.86
CA ARG A 35 9.09 -43.79 28.26
C ARG A 35 10.48 -43.56 28.85
N GLN A 36 11.40 -44.50 28.61
CA GLN A 36 12.80 -44.35 29.03
C GLN A 36 13.51 -43.19 28.33
N ALA A 37 13.15 -42.90 27.08
CA ALA A 37 13.65 -41.73 26.36
C ALA A 37 13.12 -40.41 26.96
N GLU A 38 11.85 -40.35 27.34
CA GLU A 38 11.28 -39.20 28.04
C GLU A 38 11.97 -38.95 29.39
N ASP A 39 12.17 -40.01 30.17
CA ASP A 39 12.85 -39.96 31.48
C ASP A 39 14.32 -39.54 31.35
N ARG A 40 15.02 -40.05 30.31
CA ARG A 40 16.45 -39.76 30.05
C ARG A 40 16.68 -38.33 29.53
N PHE A 41 15.73 -37.77 28.79
CA PHE A 41 15.84 -36.45 28.19
C PHE A 41 14.81 -35.51 28.81
N ARG A 42 15.13 -34.95 29.98
CA ARG A 42 14.24 -34.03 30.71
C ARG A 42 13.81 -32.85 29.84
N GLY A 43 12.51 -32.57 29.81
CA GLY A 43 11.89 -31.53 28.96
C GLY A 43 11.46 -32.03 27.58
N SER A 44 11.71 -33.30 27.25
CA SER A 44 11.07 -33.95 26.11
C SER A 44 9.63 -34.37 26.45
N LYS A 45 8.79 -34.52 25.42
CA LYS A 45 7.41 -34.99 25.53
C LYS A 45 7.27 -36.27 24.70
N ARG A 46 6.79 -37.34 25.33
CA ARG A 46 6.61 -38.66 24.68
C ARG A 46 5.91 -38.62 23.33
N ALA A 47 4.82 -37.85 23.21
CA ALA A 47 4.06 -37.73 21.95
C ALA A 47 4.89 -37.09 20.82
N SER A 48 5.75 -36.13 21.16
CA SER A 48 6.66 -35.49 20.20
C SER A 48 7.79 -36.45 19.80
N ILE A 49 8.36 -37.19 20.75
CA ILE A 49 9.38 -38.22 20.47
C ILE A 49 8.81 -39.27 19.51
N ALA A 50 7.62 -39.82 19.81
CA ALA A 50 6.98 -40.86 18.99
C ALA A 50 6.79 -40.43 17.53
N ARG A 51 6.34 -39.19 17.32
CA ARG A 51 6.13 -38.61 15.99
C ARG A 51 7.45 -38.42 15.23
N ILE A 52 8.52 -38.00 15.90
CA ILE A 52 9.84 -37.83 15.28
C ILE A 52 10.47 -39.19 14.96
N VAL A 53 10.37 -40.16 15.87
CA VAL A 53 10.83 -41.55 15.65
C VAL A 53 10.18 -42.14 14.39
N LYS A 54 8.86 -42.01 14.24
CA LYS A 54 8.13 -42.50 13.05
C LYS A 54 8.68 -41.88 11.75
N LYS A 55 9.05 -40.59 11.78
CA LYS A 55 9.62 -39.89 10.61
C LYS A 55 11.03 -40.39 10.28
N LEU A 56 11.89 -40.50 11.28
CA LEU A 56 13.27 -40.96 11.13
C LEU A 56 13.33 -42.40 10.63
N GLU A 57 12.46 -43.28 11.14
CA GLU A 57 12.36 -44.67 10.68
C GLU A 57 11.83 -44.77 9.25
N ALA A 58 10.80 -43.98 8.88
CA ALA A 58 10.26 -43.96 7.53
C ALA A 58 11.28 -43.45 6.49
N ALA A 59 12.13 -42.50 6.88
CA ALA A 59 13.19 -41.96 6.04
C ALA A 59 14.51 -42.75 6.13
N ASN A 60 14.57 -43.81 6.96
CA ASN A 60 15.77 -44.60 7.25
C ASN A 60 17.03 -43.76 7.54
N THR A 61 16.86 -42.63 8.24
CA THR A 61 17.94 -41.69 8.57
C THR A 61 17.94 -41.36 10.05
N LEU A 62 19.11 -40.99 10.56
CA LEU A 62 19.29 -40.42 11.90
C LEU A 62 19.39 -38.89 11.86
N SER A 63 19.58 -38.30 10.68
CA SER A 63 19.66 -36.85 10.50
C SER A 63 18.27 -36.26 10.31
N ILE A 64 18.01 -35.12 10.96
CA ILE A 64 16.77 -34.36 10.75
C ILE A 64 16.88 -33.50 9.48
N GLU A 65 18.10 -33.18 9.03
CA GLU A 65 18.34 -32.41 7.81
C GLU A 65 17.91 -33.19 6.56
N ASP A 66 17.96 -34.53 6.63
CA ASP A 66 17.54 -35.44 5.56
C ASP A 66 16.04 -35.78 5.61
N LEU A 67 15.30 -35.28 6.62
CA LEU A 67 13.86 -35.48 6.65
C LEU A 67 13.23 -34.57 5.58
N PRO A 68 12.37 -35.09 4.70
CA PRO A 68 11.67 -34.25 3.74
C PRO A 68 10.95 -33.15 4.51
N ASP A 69 11.25 -31.89 4.16
CA ASP A 69 10.67 -30.70 4.75
C ASP A 69 9.21 -30.58 4.30
N GLN A 70 8.37 -31.52 4.71
CA GLN A 70 6.94 -31.30 4.76
C GLN A 70 6.72 -30.29 5.87
N ARG A 71 6.87 -29.01 5.51
CA ARG A 71 6.22 -27.88 6.18
C ARG A 71 4.76 -28.31 6.35
N GLY A 72 4.43 -28.80 7.52
CA GLY A 72 3.17 -29.48 7.84
C GLY A 72 2.02 -28.49 7.92
N GLY A 73 1.80 -27.74 6.84
CA GLY A 73 0.66 -26.89 6.61
C GLY A 73 -0.33 -27.59 5.68
N ARG A 74 -1.55 -27.05 5.65
CA ARG A 74 -2.52 -27.40 4.62
C ARG A 74 -1.89 -27.11 3.25
N PRO A 75 -2.10 -27.96 2.22
CA PRO A 75 -1.67 -27.67 0.86
C PRO A 75 -2.09 -26.26 0.43
N ARG A 76 -1.21 -25.59 -0.33
CA ARG A 76 -1.53 -24.28 -0.93
C ARG A 76 -2.76 -24.44 -1.85
N LEU A 77 -3.52 -23.35 -1.99
CA LEU A 77 -4.76 -23.35 -2.79
C LEU A 77 -4.46 -23.42 -4.29
N LEU A 78 -3.30 -22.91 -4.69
CA LEU A 78 -2.77 -22.87 -6.05
C LEU A 78 -1.48 -23.71 -6.10
N THR A 79 -1.14 -24.21 -7.28
CA THR A 79 0.19 -24.76 -7.55
C THR A 79 1.20 -23.63 -7.71
N GLU A 80 2.49 -23.95 -7.61
CA GLU A 80 3.57 -22.99 -7.84
C GLU A 80 3.48 -22.36 -9.24
N GLU A 81 3.22 -23.18 -10.26
CA GLU A 81 3.00 -22.73 -11.65
C GLU A 81 1.81 -21.78 -11.79
N GLU A 82 0.71 -22.01 -11.05
CA GLU A 82 -0.45 -21.13 -11.07
C GLU A 82 -0.19 -19.81 -10.34
N GLU A 83 0.55 -19.84 -9.22
CA GLU A 83 0.98 -18.64 -8.51
C GLU A 83 1.90 -17.79 -9.41
N GLU A 84 2.86 -18.43 -10.09
CA GLU A 84 3.76 -17.75 -11.04
C GLU A 84 3.00 -17.15 -12.23
N ALA A 85 1.99 -17.86 -12.77
CA ALA A 85 1.14 -17.33 -13.82
C ALA A 85 0.36 -16.07 -13.38
N ILE A 86 -0.10 -16.02 -12.14
CA ILE A 86 -0.77 -14.84 -11.57
C ILE A 86 0.21 -13.68 -11.41
N VAL A 87 1.44 -13.94 -10.94
CA VAL A 87 2.50 -12.91 -10.86
C VAL A 87 2.81 -12.35 -12.25
N ALA A 88 3.01 -13.22 -13.24
CA ALA A 88 3.24 -12.82 -14.62
C ALA A 88 2.09 -11.98 -15.19
N PHE A 89 0.84 -12.35 -14.88
CA PHE A 89 -0.34 -11.58 -15.24
C PHE A 89 -0.32 -10.16 -14.63
N VAL A 90 0.02 -10.02 -13.34
CA VAL A 90 0.13 -8.71 -12.67
C VAL A 90 1.20 -7.84 -13.33
N ILE A 91 2.38 -8.41 -13.62
CA ILE A 91 3.48 -7.70 -14.27
C ILE A 91 3.08 -7.25 -15.68
N TRP A 92 2.43 -8.13 -16.45
CA TRP A 92 1.95 -7.80 -17.79
C TRP A 92 0.94 -6.64 -17.76
N MET A 93 -0.05 -6.72 -16.88
CA MET A 93 -1.06 -5.67 -16.69
C MET A 93 -0.43 -4.32 -16.37
N GLN A 94 0.57 -4.29 -15.47
CA GLN A 94 1.31 -3.07 -15.16
C GLN A 94 2.06 -2.51 -16.38
N ARG A 95 2.75 -3.35 -17.14
CA ARG A 95 3.51 -2.93 -18.33
C ARG A 95 2.61 -2.42 -19.46
N SER A 96 1.38 -2.91 -19.52
CA SER A 96 0.36 -2.44 -20.46
C SER A 96 -0.33 -1.14 -20.03
N GLY A 97 0.05 -0.55 -18.89
CA GLY A 97 -0.54 0.70 -18.39
C GLY A 97 -1.88 0.52 -17.69
N LEU A 98 -2.33 -0.71 -17.47
CA LEU A 98 -3.59 -1.05 -16.80
C LEU A 98 -3.30 -2.00 -15.62
N PRO A 99 -2.73 -1.52 -14.50
CA PRO A 99 -2.35 -2.39 -13.39
C PRO A 99 -3.55 -3.17 -12.82
N ALA A 100 -3.33 -4.46 -12.55
CA ALA A 100 -4.39 -5.34 -12.05
C ALA A 100 -4.85 -4.93 -10.65
N SER A 101 -6.16 -4.76 -10.49
CA SER A 101 -6.80 -4.57 -9.20
C SER A 101 -6.81 -5.86 -8.38
N LYS A 102 -7.03 -5.73 -7.07
CA LYS A 102 -7.20 -6.88 -6.17
C LYS A 102 -8.26 -7.88 -6.69
N TYR A 103 -9.38 -7.38 -7.19
CA TYR A 103 -10.48 -8.24 -7.65
C TYR A 103 -10.10 -9.04 -8.90
N GLU A 104 -9.36 -8.43 -9.83
CA GLU A 104 -8.88 -9.12 -11.03
C GLU A 104 -7.85 -10.19 -10.69
N VAL A 105 -6.98 -9.94 -9.71
CA VAL A 105 -6.02 -10.94 -9.22
C VAL A 105 -6.74 -12.11 -8.53
N GLU A 106 -7.74 -11.83 -7.69
CA GLU A 106 -8.57 -12.87 -7.07
C GLU A 106 -9.40 -13.64 -8.11
N ASP A 107 -9.91 -12.98 -9.15
CA ASP A 107 -10.66 -13.63 -10.23
C ASP A 107 -9.76 -14.49 -11.13
N ALA A 108 -8.56 -14.02 -11.46
CA ALA A 108 -7.55 -14.80 -12.19
C ALA A 108 -7.22 -16.09 -11.41
N ALA A 109 -6.98 -15.97 -10.09
CA ALA A 109 -6.73 -17.11 -9.22
C ALA A 109 -7.92 -18.08 -9.17
N ASN A 110 -9.16 -17.57 -9.01
CA ASN A 110 -10.36 -18.40 -9.01
C ASN A 110 -10.61 -19.07 -10.36
N THR A 111 -10.25 -18.40 -11.47
CA THR A 111 -10.39 -18.93 -12.82
C THR A 111 -9.44 -20.09 -13.06
N LEU A 112 -8.16 -19.97 -12.67
CA LEU A 112 -7.22 -21.09 -12.73
C LEU A 112 -7.72 -22.28 -11.89
N ARG A 113 -8.20 -22.02 -10.68
CA ARG A 113 -8.72 -23.08 -9.80
C ARG A 113 -9.95 -23.77 -10.37
N ARG A 114 -10.90 -23.03 -10.95
CA ARG A 114 -12.10 -23.58 -11.61
C ARG A 114 -11.77 -24.41 -12.85
N ARG A 115 -10.72 -24.04 -13.60
CA ARG A 115 -10.27 -24.83 -14.75
C ARG A 115 -9.71 -26.19 -14.33
N ARG A 116 -9.04 -26.25 -13.18
CA ARG A 116 -8.52 -27.51 -12.63
C ARG A 116 -9.60 -28.34 -11.93
N ASP A 117 -10.49 -27.69 -11.19
CA ASP A 117 -11.59 -28.30 -10.45
C ASP A 117 -12.84 -27.41 -10.55
N PRO A 118 -13.85 -27.78 -11.36
CA PRO A 118 -15.06 -26.97 -11.54
C PRO A 118 -15.82 -26.66 -10.25
N GLU A 119 -15.71 -27.51 -9.22
CA GLU A 119 -16.36 -27.34 -7.91
C GLU A 119 -15.46 -26.62 -6.89
N ALA A 120 -14.32 -26.09 -7.34
CA ALA A 120 -13.37 -25.41 -6.48
C ALA A 120 -14.00 -24.17 -5.83
N ARG A 121 -14.00 -24.15 -4.50
CA ARG A 121 -14.41 -22.97 -3.74
C ARG A 121 -13.48 -21.78 -4.00
N PRO A 122 -14.02 -20.54 -4.04
CA PRO A 122 -13.22 -19.34 -4.21
C PRO A 122 -12.08 -19.21 -3.19
N VAL A 123 -11.06 -18.42 -3.54
CA VAL A 123 -9.98 -18.03 -2.64
C VAL A 123 -10.54 -17.34 -1.39
N SER A 124 -9.91 -17.60 -0.25
CA SER A 124 -10.35 -16.99 1.02
C SER A 124 -10.07 -15.48 1.05
N ARG A 125 -10.80 -14.73 1.89
CA ARG A 125 -10.57 -13.28 2.08
C ARG A 125 -9.12 -12.90 2.45
N MET A 126 -8.39 -13.82 3.10
CA MET A 126 -6.99 -13.60 3.51
C MET A 126 -5.98 -14.02 2.45
N TRP A 127 -6.42 -14.66 1.36
CA TRP A 127 -5.52 -15.19 0.33
C TRP A 127 -4.72 -14.09 -0.34
N TYR A 128 -5.38 -13.02 -0.82
CA TYR A 128 -4.69 -11.92 -1.50
C TYR A 128 -3.61 -11.26 -0.65
N ARG A 129 -3.86 -11.12 0.67
CA ARG A 129 -2.84 -10.59 1.59
C ARG A 129 -1.63 -11.52 1.64
N ARG A 130 -1.85 -12.82 1.82
CA ARG A 130 -0.76 -13.81 1.87
C ARG A 130 -0.01 -13.91 0.54
N PHE A 131 -0.73 -13.82 -0.58
CA PHE A 131 -0.13 -13.75 -1.91
C PHE A 131 0.85 -12.57 -2.00
N CYS A 132 0.46 -11.36 -1.58
CA CYS A 132 1.41 -10.25 -1.50
C CYS A 132 2.58 -10.51 -0.52
N ASP A 133 2.31 -11.13 0.64
CA ASP A 133 3.37 -11.42 1.63
C ASP A 133 4.38 -12.48 1.09
N ASP A 134 3.92 -13.41 0.25
CA ASP A 134 4.74 -14.47 -0.37
C ASP A 134 5.49 -13.98 -1.63
N HIS A 135 5.08 -12.84 -2.22
CA HIS A 135 5.65 -12.25 -3.45
C HIS A 135 6.16 -10.81 -3.20
N PRO A 136 7.32 -10.65 -2.53
CA PRO A 136 7.87 -9.33 -2.17
C PRO A 136 8.27 -8.47 -3.37
N GLU A 137 8.36 -9.06 -4.57
CA GLU A 137 8.54 -8.34 -5.83
C GLU A 137 7.30 -7.53 -6.26
N LEU A 138 6.12 -7.78 -5.65
CA LEU A 138 4.88 -7.06 -5.91
C LEU A 138 4.58 -6.07 -4.77
N ASP A 139 4.24 -4.84 -5.13
CA ASP A 139 3.83 -3.81 -4.15
C ASP A 139 2.51 -3.15 -4.53
N LYS A 140 1.84 -2.56 -3.54
CA LYS A 140 0.56 -1.87 -3.70
C LYS A 140 0.82 -0.40 -3.97
N SER A 141 0.28 0.10 -5.08
CA SER A 141 0.30 1.53 -5.41
C SER A 141 -1.11 2.05 -5.63
N ILE A 142 -1.29 3.35 -5.39
CA ILE A 142 -2.53 4.07 -5.69
C ILE A 142 -2.38 4.68 -7.08
N LEU A 143 -3.28 4.30 -8.00
CA LEU A 143 -3.32 4.90 -9.32
C LEU A 143 -3.66 6.39 -9.20
N LYS A 144 -2.80 7.23 -9.77
CA LYS A 144 -3.10 8.65 -9.99
C LYS A 144 -3.30 8.87 -11.48
N ALA A 145 -4.46 9.38 -11.85
CA ALA A 145 -4.68 9.84 -13.21
C ALA A 145 -3.69 10.98 -13.49
N LYS A 146 -2.91 10.82 -14.56
CA LYS A 146 -2.14 11.91 -15.15
C LYS A 146 -2.91 12.41 -16.37
N GLU A 147 -2.97 13.72 -16.54
CA GLU A 147 -3.56 14.34 -17.72
C GLU A 147 -2.76 13.97 -18.97
N ALA A 148 -3.44 13.60 -20.06
CA ALA A 148 -2.78 13.14 -21.30
C ALA A 148 -1.78 14.18 -21.84
N ALA A 149 -2.16 15.46 -21.85
CA ALA A 149 -1.28 16.56 -22.28
C ALA A 149 0.01 16.65 -21.44
N ARG A 150 -0.07 16.34 -20.14
CA ARG A 150 1.10 16.31 -19.27
C ARG A 150 2.02 15.13 -19.59
N VAL A 151 1.46 13.97 -19.93
CA VAL A 151 2.25 12.79 -20.35
C VAL A 151 2.96 13.07 -21.66
N GLU A 152 2.24 13.58 -22.66
CA GLU A 152 2.82 13.97 -23.96
C GLU A 152 3.94 15.01 -23.81
N TYR A 153 3.75 16.00 -22.93
CA TYR A 153 4.78 17.00 -22.64
C TYR A 153 5.98 16.41 -21.86
N GLU A 154 5.76 15.52 -20.89
CA GLU A 154 6.84 14.82 -20.17
C GLU A 154 7.68 13.93 -21.12
N GLU A 155 7.11 13.44 -22.22
CA GLU A 155 7.81 12.60 -23.21
C GLU A 155 8.56 13.41 -24.28
N ALA A 156 8.00 14.53 -24.75
CA ALA A 156 8.55 15.30 -25.88
C ALA A 156 9.02 16.72 -25.52
N GLY A 157 8.44 17.33 -24.49
CA GLY A 157 8.59 18.75 -24.16
C GLY A 157 9.72 19.08 -23.19
N VAL A 158 10.31 18.08 -22.52
CA VAL A 158 11.32 18.32 -21.47
C VAL A 158 12.53 19.12 -21.97
N GLU A 159 12.98 18.85 -23.20
CA GLU A 159 14.13 19.57 -23.76
C GLU A 159 13.77 21.01 -24.14
N GLU A 160 12.53 21.27 -24.56
CA GLU A 160 12.02 22.64 -24.72
C GLU A 160 11.90 23.36 -23.37
N THR A 161 11.43 22.69 -22.32
CA THR A 161 11.39 23.25 -20.96
C THR A 161 12.78 23.69 -20.51
N LYS A 162 13.78 22.83 -20.69
CA LYS A 162 15.18 23.15 -20.32
C LYS A 162 15.70 24.36 -21.09
N LYS A 163 15.50 24.40 -22.40
CA LYS A 163 15.90 25.55 -23.24
C LYS A 163 15.19 26.83 -22.79
N TRP A 164 13.93 26.75 -22.41
CA TRP A 164 13.19 27.89 -21.88
C TRP A 164 13.81 28.39 -20.56
N PHE A 165 14.09 27.50 -19.60
CA PHE A 165 14.73 27.87 -18.34
C PHE A 165 16.17 28.40 -18.52
N GLN A 166 16.92 27.89 -19.50
CA GLN A 166 18.24 28.43 -19.86
C GLN A 166 18.12 29.87 -20.33
N ARG A 167 17.21 30.16 -21.28
CA ARG A 167 16.95 31.53 -21.76
C ARG A 167 16.46 32.44 -20.65
N LEU A 168 15.58 31.95 -19.77
CA LEU A 168 15.12 32.70 -18.61
C LEU A 168 16.30 33.08 -17.71
N THR A 169 17.21 32.14 -17.44
CA THR A 169 18.41 32.37 -16.62
C THR A 169 19.35 33.39 -17.26
N GLU A 170 19.54 33.33 -18.58
CA GLU A 170 20.31 34.31 -19.34
C GLU A 170 19.71 35.71 -19.21
N VAL A 171 18.39 35.86 -19.36
CA VAL A 171 17.69 37.14 -19.20
C VAL A 171 17.83 37.67 -17.77
N ILE A 172 17.56 36.84 -16.76
CA ILE A 172 17.72 37.21 -15.36
C ILE A 172 19.14 37.72 -15.08
N THR A 173 20.15 37.05 -15.63
CA THR A 173 21.56 37.42 -15.44
C THR A 173 21.93 38.70 -16.18
N ASN A 174 21.53 38.84 -17.45
CA ASN A 174 21.89 39.99 -18.29
C ASN A 174 21.26 41.30 -17.83
N TYR A 175 20.06 41.22 -17.25
CA TYR A 175 19.33 42.39 -16.74
C TYR A 175 19.44 42.54 -15.22
N GLU A 176 20.28 41.73 -14.56
CA GLU A 176 20.50 41.76 -13.10
C GLU A 176 19.19 41.68 -12.28
N ILE A 177 18.22 40.89 -12.75
CA ILE A 177 16.89 40.79 -12.14
C ILE A 177 17.02 40.07 -10.79
N GLY A 178 16.72 40.79 -9.71
CA GLY A 178 16.78 40.29 -8.35
C GLY A 178 15.51 39.56 -7.91
N THR A 179 15.59 38.94 -6.73
CA THR A 179 14.46 38.21 -6.12
C THR A 179 13.21 39.08 -5.89
N SER A 180 13.40 40.39 -5.64
CA SER A 180 12.30 41.34 -5.45
C SER A 180 11.54 41.68 -6.73
N GLU A 181 12.13 41.43 -7.89
CA GLU A 181 11.59 41.77 -9.22
C GLU A 181 10.97 40.56 -9.92
N CYS A 182 11.22 39.34 -9.41
CA CYS A 182 10.65 38.10 -9.90
C CYS A 182 9.25 37.87 -9.31
N TRP A 183 8.23 38.45 -9.92
CA TRP A 183 6.83 38.30 -9.52
C TRP A 183 6.15 37.11 -10.22
N ASN A 184 5.34 36.37 -9.46
CA ASN A 184 4.42 35.36 -9.96
C ASN A 184 2.99 35.68 -9.52
N ALA A 185 2.02 35.32 -10.34
CA ALA A 185 0.60 35.45 -10.05
C ALA A 185 -0.11 34.13 -10.33
N ASP A 186 -1.05 33.75 -9.48
CA ASP A 186 -1.86 32.55 -9.69
C ASP A 186 -3.31 32.77 -9.25
N GLN A 187 -4.20 31.98 -9.83
CA GLN A 187 -5.63 32.04 -9.62
C GLN A 187 -6.14 30.75 -8.98
N ALA A 188 -6.77 30.88 -7.81
CA ALA A 188 -7.35 29.76 -7.08
C ALA A 188 -8.87 29.93 -6.94
N GLY A 189 -9.62 28.92 -7.36
CA GLY A 189 -11.06 28.84 -7.09
C GLY A 189 -11.31 28.43 -5.63
N VAL A 190 -11.99 29.29 -4.88
CA VAL A 190 -12.43 29.02 -3.51
C VAL A 190 -13.92 28.77 -3.51
N ARG A 191 -14.33 27.62 -2.97
CA ARG A 191 -15.76 27.30 -2.78
C ARG A 191 -16.25 27.86 -1.46
N VAL A 192 -17.26 28.72 -1.52
CA VAL A 192 -17.89 29.31 -0.35
C VAL A 192 -18.86 28.28 0.27
N GLY A 193 -18.91 28.20 1.59
CA GLY A 193 -19.89 27.36 2.31
C GLY A 193 -19.56 25.87 2.44
N MET A 194 -18.35 25.42 2.06
CA MET A 194 -17.93 24.03 2.34
C MET A 194 -17.30 23.90 3.73
N LEU A 195 -17.74 22.89 4.49
CA LEU A 195 -17.08 22.48 5.72
C LEU A 195 -15.67 21.96 5.37
N ARG A 196 -14.63 22.42 6.07
CA ARG A 196 -13.32 21.77 6.00
C ARG A 196 -13.47 20.32 6.42
N GLU A 197 -12.72 19.41 5.78
CA GLU A 197 -12.92 17.95 5.90
C GLU A 197 -12.91 17.40 7.34
N ARG A 198 -12.42 18.17 8.33
CA ARG A 198 -12.39 17.77 9.75
C ARG A 198 -12.61 18.98 10.66
N VAL A 199 -13.85 19.17 11.11
CA VAL A 199 -14.17 20.07 12.22
C VAL A 199 -14.52 19.20 13.43
N GLU A 200 -13.82 19.40 14.54
CA GLU A 200 -14.15 18.74 15.81
C GLU A 200 -15.36 19.44 16.43
N CYS A 201 -16.45 18.70 16.58
CA CYS A 201 -17.70 19.20 17.15
C CYS A 201 -18.15 18.31 18.31
N LEU A 202 -18.73 18.93 19.34
CA LEU A 202 -19.43 18.20 20.39
C LEU A 202 -20.74 17.65 19.82
N ILE A 203 -20.92 16.33 19.88
CA ILE A 203 -22.14 15.65 19.43
C ILE A 203 -22.89 15.03 20.62
N VAL A 204 -24.21 14.89 20.50
CA VAL A 204 -25.01 14.19 21.49
C VAL A 204 -24.59 12.72 21.53
N ARG A 205 -24.39 12.17 22.72
CA ARG A 205 -23.97 10.78 22.92
C ARG A 205 -25.10 9.83 22.51
N THR A 206 -24.97 9.17 21.37
CA THR A 206 -25.93 8.17 20.88
C THR A 206 -25.47 6.74 21.21
N GLN A 207 -26.42 5.82 21.42
CA GLN A 207 -26.11 4.41 21.71
C GLN A 207 -25.64 3.62 20.47
N LYS A 208 -25.91 4.13 19.26
CA LYS A 208 -25.46 3.55 17.99
C LYS A 208 -24.41 4.47 17.35
N LYS A 209 -23.29 3.89 16.92
CA LYS A 209 -22.31 4.60 16.08
C LYS A 209 -22.89 4.80 14.67
N SER A 210 -23.45 5.98 14.41
CA SER A 210 -23.70 6.49 13.06
C SER A 210 -22.66 7.57 12.73
N SER A 211 -22.33 7.75 11.45
CA SER A 211 -21.62 8.95 11.00
C SER A 211 -22.45 10.18 11.37
N THR A 212 -21.80 11.21 11.91
CA THR A 212 -22.45 12.52 12.04
C THR A 212 -22.29 13.25 10.72
N GLU A 213 -23.40 13.66 10.14
CA GLU A 213 -23.44 14.34 8.86
C GLU A 213 -23.89 15.79 9.07
N VAL A 214 -23.23 16.71 8.38
CA VAL A 214 -23.63 18.12 8.33
C VAL A 214 -24.18 18.38 6.94
N PHE A 215 -25.29 19.10 6.86
CA PHE A 215 -25.87 19.53 5.60
C PHE A 215 -24.83 20.37 4.82
N SER A 216 -24.41 19.88 3.66
CA SER A 216 -23.67 20.69 2.69
C SER A 216 -24.69 21.41 1.81
N PRO A 217 -24.67 22.75 1.71
CA PRO A 217 -25.50 23.47 0.76
C PRO A 217 -25.32 22.90 -0.66
N ALA A 218 -26.43 22.80 -1.40
CA ALA A 218 -26.40 22.40 -2.80
C ALA A 218 -25.86 23.51 -3.70
N ASP A 219 -26.07 24.76 -3.29
CA ASP A 219 -25.51 25.94 -3.95
C ASP A 219 -24.02 26.04 -3.64
N ARG A 220 -23.21 25.96 -4.68
CA ARG A 220 -21.74 25.85 -4.62
C ARG A 220 -21.12 27.05 -5.29
N GLU A 221 -21.57 28.24 -4.93
CA GLU A 221 -20.98 29.46 -5.44
C GLU A 221 -19.48 29.49 -5.10
N SER A 222 -18.67 29.62 -6.15
CA SER A 222 -17.23 29.78 -6.04
C SER A 222 -16.86 31.23 -6.22
N CYS A 223 -15.91 31.71 -5.43
CA CYS A 223 -15.18 32.92 -5.73
C CYS A 223 -13.79 32.56 -6.25
N THR A 224 -13.21 33.46 -7.02
CA THR A 224 -11.82 33.37 -7.42
C THR A 224 -10.98 34.23 -6.49
N VAL A 225 -9.86 33.70 -6.03
CA VAL A 225 -8.76 34.47 -5.44
C VAL A 225 -7.64 34.57 -6.46
N ILE A 226 -7.18 35.78 -6.75
CA ILE A 226 -5.91 36.02 -7.43
C ILE A 226 -4.92 36.49 -6.39
N GLY A 227 -3.82 35.74 -6.25
CA GLY A 227 -2.71 36.08 -5.38
C GLY A 227 -1.47 36.34 -6.22
N THR A 228 -0.66 37.30 -5.79
CA THR A 228 0.67 37.52 -6.36
C THR A 228 1.72 37.53 -5.27
N GLY A 229 2.93 37.11 -5.63
CA GLY A 229 4.08 37.22 -4.75
C GLY A 229 5.39 37.22 -5.54
N ASN A 230 6.41 37.85 -4.97
CA ASN A 230 7.75 37.83 -5.53
C ASN A 230 8.63 36.76 -4.87
N ALA A 231 9.81 36.52 -5.45
CA ALA A 231 10.77 35.56 -4.92
C ALA A 231 11.47 36.04 -3.63
N ALA A 232 11.34 37.33 -3.25
CA ALA A 232 11.82 37.87 -1.98
C ALA A 232 10.85 37.62 -0.81
N GLY A 233 9.61 37.19 -1.10
CA GLY A 233 8.57 36.90 -0.10
C GLY A 233 7.55 38.02 0.09
N ASP A 234 7.60 39.08 -0.71
CA ASP A 234 6.55 40.10 -0.73
C ASP A 234 5.33 39.58 -1.48
N THR A 235 4.15 40.08 -1.09
CA THR A 235 2.87 39.76 -1.73
C THR A 235 2.09 41.04 -1.98
N THR A 236 1.41 41.15 -3.12
CA THR A 236 0.40 42.21 -3.26
C THR A 236 -0.89 41.80 -2.55
N PRO A 237 -1.73 42.77 -2.15
CA PRO A 237 -3.06 42.50 -1.65
C PRO A 237 -3.84 41.59 -2.64
N PRO A 238 -4.53 40.55 -2.15
CA PRO A 238 -5.23 39.62 -3.02
C PRO A 238 -6.45 40.27 -3.68
N TRP A 239 -6.79 39.76 -4.86
CA TRP A 239 -7.99 40.13 -5.59
C TRP A 239 -9.03 39.03 -5.49
N LEU A 240 -10.25 39.40 -5.10
CA LEU A 240 -11.37 38.49 -4.99
C LEU A 240 -12.40 38.79 -6.07
N ILE A 241 -12.72 37.80 -6.90
CA ILE A 241 -13.75 37.91 -7.92
C ILE A 241 -14.95 37.06 -7.52
N PHE A 242 -16.10 37.72 -7.40
CA PHE A 242 -17.36 37.10 -7.02
C PHE A 242 -18.34 37.11 -8.19
N LYS A 243 -19.25 36.12 -8.23
CA LYS A 243 -20.43 36.18 -9.10
C LYS A 243 -21.45 37.20 -8.60
N SER A 244 -21.68 37.14 -7.30
CA SER A 244 -22.55 37.99 -6.51
C SER A 244 -21.79 38.36 -5.25
N PHE A 245 -21.85 39.63 -4.85
CA PHE A 245 -21.21 40.01 -3.59
C PHE A 245 -21.88 39.28 -2.41
N PRO A 246 -21.11 38.60 -1.55
CA PRO A 246 -21.66 37.77 -0.48
C PRO A 246 -22.36 38.58 0.61
N THR A 247 -22.11 39.89 0.69
CA THR A 247 -22.75 40.80 1.65
C THR A 247 -23.03 42.17 1.01
N LEU A 248 -24.07 42.84 1.51
CA LEU A 248 -24.42 44.22 1.14
C LEU A 248 -23.55 45.25 1.89
N GLU A 249 -22.99 44.87 3.04
CA GLU A 249 -22.12 45.69 3.87
C GLU A 249 -20.80 44.96 4.19
N TRP A 250 -19.71 45.71 4.13
CA TRP A 250 -18.34 45.19 4.25
C TRP A 250 -17.61 45.70 5.51
N ALA A 251 -18.26 46.58 6.28
CA ALA A 251 -17.70 47.22 7.47
C ALA A 251 -17.31 46.24 8.61
N GLN A 252 -17.76 44.99 8.53
CA GLN A 252 -17.53 43.95 9.55
C GLN A 252 -16.53 42.88 9.10
N ILE A 253 -15.98 42.96 7.89
CA ILE A 253 -14.97 42.00 7.44
C ILE A 253 -13.59 42.46 7.92
N GLU A 254 -13.00 41.71 8.85
CA GLU A 254 -11.58 41.83 9.19
C GLU A 254 -10.73 41.31 8.02
N GLY A 255 -10.34 42.21 7.11
CA GLY A 255 -9.48 41.92 5.97
C GLY A 255 -8.43 43.00 5.77
N ASP A 256 -7.46 42.73 4.90
CA ASP A 256 -6.50 43.75 4.50
C ASP A 256 -7.24 44.87 3.75
N SER A 257 -7.10 46.10 4.23
CA SER A 257 -7.71 47.31 3.67
C SER A 257 -7.40 47.55 2.19
N GLN A 258 -6.34 46.95 1.67
CA GLN A 258 -5.94 47.06 0.28
C GLN A 258 -6.45 45.93 -0.61
N MET A 259 -7.18 44.94 -0.06
CA MET A 259 -7.85 43.92 -0.84
C MET A 259 -8.79 44.55 -1.85
N ARG A 260 -8.79 44.01 -3.07
CA ARG A 260 -9.71 44.46 -4.12
C ARG A 260 -10.73 43.40 -4.40
N PHE A 261 -11.91 43.88 -4.77
CA PHE A 261 -13.08 43.08 -5.05
C PHE A 261 -13.55 43.42 -6.45
N ALA A 262 -13.84 42.40 -7.24
CA ALA A 262 -14.45 42.55 -8.55
C ALA A 262 -15.65 41.60 -8.67
N GLN A 263 -16.57 41.94 -9.57
CA GLN A 263 -17.73 41.12 -9.86
C GLN A 263 -17.70 40.71 -11.34
N SER A 264 -17.94 39.44 -11.62
CA SER A 264 -18.18 38.95 -12.98
C SER A 264 -19.24 37.85 -12.99
N ASP A 265 -20.04 37.77 -14.06
CA ASP A 265 -21.09 36.75 -14.18
C ASP A 265 -20.58 35.31 -14.08
N THR A 266 -19.29 35.09 -14.34
CA THR A 266 -18.61 33.80 -14.29
C THR A 266 -17.84 33.55 -12.99
N ALA A 267 -17.62 34.57 -12.16
CA ALA A 267 -16.67 34.56 -11.05
C ALA A 267 -15.20 34.28 -11.43
N PHE A 268 -14.83 34.52 -12.69
CA PHE A 268 -13.45 34.49 -13.20
C PHE A 268 -13.04 35.88 -13.71
N SER A 269 -11.73 36.12 -13.84
CA SER A 269 -11.20 37.31 -14.50
C SER A 269 -11.60 37.34 -15.97
N ASN A 270 -11.83 38.54 -16.50
CA ASN A 270 -12.19 38.77 -17.90
C ASN A 270 -11.47 40.04 -18.40
N ALA A 271 -11.70 40.43 -19.66
CA ALA A 271 -11.07 41.62 -20.26
C ALA A 271 -11.44 42.95 -19.57
N GLU A 272 -12.53 42.97 -18.80
CA GLU A 272 -13.00 44.15 -18.05
C GLU A 272 -12.45 44.21 -16.62
N ILE A 273 -11.90 43.09 -16.13
CA ILE A 273 -11.25 42.94 -14.83
C ILE A 273 -9.75 42.81 -15.07
N THR A 274 -9.09 43.94 -15.27
CA THR A 274 -7.64 44.03 -15.47
C THR A 274 -6.93 44.35 -14.16
N LEU A 275 -5.94 43.52 -13.79
CA LEU A 275 -4.99 43.74 -12.69
C LEU A 275 -4.13 44.98 -12.89
#